data_AF-A0A0B6YYG2-F1
#
_entry.id   AF-A0A0B6YYG2-F1
#
_cell.length_a   1.000
_cell.length_b   1.000
_cell.length_c   1.000
_cell.angle_alpha   90.00
_cell.angle_beta   90.00
_cell.angle_gamma   90.00
#
_symmetry.space_group_name_H-M   'P 1'
#
loop_
_entity.id
_entity.type
_entity.pdbx_description
1 polymer ?
#
loop_
_entity_poly.entity_id
_entity_poly.type
_entity_poly.pdbx_seq_one_letter_code
_entity_poly.pdbx_strand_id
1 'polypeptide(L)'
;YRKLGILKQEFPKIPILAVTATATFEVQKDICSSLKLVNPNMTCTGFDRPNLFLTVSPKTGDIATDLKNAMQKVGYKFCFD
;
A
#
# COMPACT_ATOMS: atom_id res chain seq x y z
N TYR A 1 13.46 13.05 4.64
CA TYR A 1 12.94 12.47 5.90
C TYR A 1 13.83 12.72 7.12
N ARG A 2 15.13 12.43 7.11
CA ARG A 2 16.01 12.53 8.30
C ARG A 2 16.08 13.90 9.00
N LYS A 3 15.73 15.00 8.33
CA LYS A 3 15.66 16.35 8.93
C LYS A 3 14.29 16.69 9.54
N LEU A 4 13.26 15.89 9.29
CA LEU A 4 11.88 16.19 9.74
C LEU A 4 11.71 16.10 11.25
N GLY A 5 12.63 15.44 11.97
CA GLY A 5 12.63 15.44 13.43
C GLY A 5 12.71 16.84 14.04
N ILE A 6 13.16 17.87 13.30
CA ILE A 6 13.11 19.26 13.76
C ILE A 6 11.68 19.73 14.06
N LEU A 7 10.68 19.23 13.32
CA LEU A 7 9.28 19.62 13.54
C LEU A 7 8.79 19.22 14.94
N LYS A 8 9.21 18.05 15.43
CA LYS A 8 8.85 17.62 16.78
C LYS A 8 9.60 18.42 17.86
N GLN A 9 10.77 18.96 17.54
CA GLN A 9 11.55 19.80 18.45
C GLN A 9 10.98 21.21 18.56
N GLU A 10 10.65 21.84 17.44
CA GLU A 10 10.07 23.19 17.39
C GLU A 10 8.63 23.21 17.90
N PHE A 11 7.87 22.13 17.67
CA PHE A 11 6.46 22.03 18.03
C PHE A 11 6.18 20.80 18.93
N PRO A 12 6.72 20.75 20.16
CA PRO A 12 6.67 19.55 21.00
C PRO A 12 5.25 19.13 21.39
N LYS A 13 4.32 20.09 21.49
CA LYS A 13 2.91 19.84 21.85
C LYS A 13 2.06 19.35 20.69
N ILE A 14 2.53 19.48 19.44
CA ILE A 14 1.76 19.08 18.27
C ILE A 14 1.96 17.57 18.02
N PRO A 15 0.88 16.79 17.85
CA PRO A 15 0.99 15.37 17.53
C PRO A 15 1.44 15.18 16.08
N ILE A 16 2.20 14.12 15.83
CA ILE A 16 2.63 13.71 14.48
C ILE A 16 2.00 12.37 14.18
N LEU A 17 1.32 12.26 13.04
CA LEU A 17 0.84 11.02 12.47
C LEU A 17 1.76 10.60 11.33
N ALA A 18 2.49 9.49 11.51
CA ALA A 18 3.30 8.88 10.47
C ALA A 18 2.56 7.66 9.91
N VAL A 19 2.24 7.67 8.61
CA VAL A 19 1.57 6.57 7.92
C VAL A 19 2.48 5.95 6.87
N THR A 20 2.41 4.62 6.73
CA THR A 20 3.13 3.87 5.70
C THR A 20 2.29 2.65 5.30
N ALA A 21 2.36 2.26 4.03
CA ALA A 21 1.66 1.06 3.56
C ALA A 21 2.32 -0.21 4.08
N THR A 22 3.64 -0.23 4.16
CA THR A 22 4.44 -1.33 4.69
C THR A 22 5.57 -0.78 5.55
N ALA A 23 5.92 -1.49 6.62
CA ALA A 23 7.15 -1.26 7.36
C ALA A 23 7.50 -2.48 8.21
N THR A 24 8.69 -3.03 7.98
CA THR A 24 9.27 -4.01 8.91
C THR A 24 9.50 -3.35 10.26
N PHE A 25 9.68 -4.16 11.30
CA PHE A 25 9.95 -3.65 12.64
C PHE A 25 11.17 -2.71 12.70
N GLU A 26 12.23 -3.01 11.94
CA GLU A 26 13.42 -2.16 11.86
C GLU A 26 13.12 -0.81 11.21
N VAL A 27 12.35 -0.81 10.11
CA VAL A 27 11.92 0.43 9.45
C VAL A 27 11.02 1.25 10.36
N GLN A 28 10.12 0.62 11.12
CA GLN A 28 9.28 1.32 12.11
C GLN A 28 10.13 2.04 13.18
N LYS A 29 11.20 1.39 13.66
CA LYS A 29 12.15 2.00 14.60
C LYS A 29 12.89 3.17 13.97
N ASP A 30 13.37 3.02 12.74
CA ASP A 30 14.07 4.09 12.03
C ASP A 30 13.18 5.31 11.80
N ILE A 31 11.90 5.08 11.46
CA ILE A 31 10.89 6.16 11.33
C ILE A 31 10.72 6.89 12.66
N CYS A 32 10.51 6.17 13.77
CA CYS A 32 10.35 6.76 15.10
C CYS A 32 11.57 7.59 15.50
N SER A 33 12.78 7.06 15.26
CA SER A 33 14.05 7.73 15.54
C SER A 33 14.23 8.99 14.68
N SER A 34 14.04 8.87 13.37
CA SER A 34 14.18 9.97 12.41
C SER A 34 13.22 11.12 12.66
N LEU A 35 12.01 10.82 13.12
CA LEU A 35 10.97 11.80 13.44
C LEU A 35 10.98 12.26 14.91
N LYS A 36 11.88 11.71 15.75
CA LYS A 36 11.99 12.00 17.18
C LYS A 36 10.66 11.80 17.94
N LEU A 37 9.94 10.72 17.60
CA LEU A 37 8.69 10.36 18.27
C LEU A 37 9.00 9.78 19.66
N VAL A 38 8.29 10.24 20.68
CA VAL A 38 8.44 9.79 22.07
C VAL A 38 7.20 8.98 22.44
N ASN A 39 7.39 7.71 22.80
CA ASN A 39 6.32 6.76 23.15
C ASN A 39 5.10 6.82 22.19
N PRO A 40 5.30 6.68 20.86
CA PRO A 40 4.20 6.75 19.91
C PRO A 40 3.26 5.55 20.07
N ASN A 41 1.96 5.77 19.85
CA ASN A 41 1.02 4.69 19.66
C ASN A 41 1.28 4.02 18.30
N MET A 42 1.45 2.70 18.32
CA MET A 42 1.73 1.90 17.13
C MET A 42 0.49 1.10 16.76
N THR A 43 -0.02 1.32 15.55
CA THR A 43 -1.17 0.58 15.01
C THR A 43 -0.77 -0.05 13.68
N CYS A 44 -1.01 -1.36 13.58
CA CYS A 44 -0.86 -2.11 12.34
C CYS A 44 -2.16 -2.88 12.12
N THR A 45 -2.83 -2.60 10.99
CA THR A 45 -4.00 -3.37 10.57
C THR A 45 -3.55 -4.52 9.68
N GLY A 46 -4.42 -5.52 9.51
CA GLY A 46 -4.21 -6.56 8.50
C GLY A 46 -4.10 -5.98 7.09
N PHE A 47 -3.45 -6.73 6.21
CA PHE A 47 -3.36 -6.41 4.78
C PHE A 47 -4.43 -7.15 3.96
N ASP A 48 -5.15 -8.09 4.56
CA ASP A 48 -6.11 -8.94 3.86
C ASP A 48 -7.29 -8.12 3.32
N ARG A 49 -7.71 -8.48 2.10
CA ARG A 49 -8.84 -7.88 1.39
C ARG A 49 -9.75 -9.02 0.96
N PRO A 50 -10.70 -9.44 1.82
CA PRO A 50 -11.51 -10.65 1.57
C PRO A 50 -12.39 -10.55 0.32
N ASN A 51 -12.56 -9.34 -0.22
CA ASN A 51 -13.28 -9.08 -1.46
C ASN A 51 -12.40 -9.16 -2.73
N LEU A 52 -11.12 -9.51 -2.63
CA LEU A 52 -10.22 -9.71 -3.77
C LEU A 52 -10.01 -11.20 -4.03
N PHE A 53 -10.38 -11.65 -5.23
CA PHE A 53 -10.04 -12.98 -5.72
C PHE A 53 -8.70 -12.93 -6.46
N LEU A 54 -7.74 -13.76 -6.05
CA LEU A 54 -6.41 -13.85 -6.66
C LEU A 54 -6.34 -15.10 -7.54
N THR A 55 -6.00 -14.94 -8.82
CA THR A 55 -5.78 -16.03 -9.78
C THR A 55 -4.57 -15.77 -10.65
N VAL A 56 -3.96 -16.83 -11.16
CA VAL A 56 -2.84 -16.76 -12.11
C VAL A 56 -3.06 -17.78 -13.22
N SER A 57 -2.82 -17.36 -14.47
CA SER A 57 -2.95 -18.20 -15.65
C SER A 57 -1.70 -18.09 -16.52
N PRO A 58 -1.24 -19.17 -17.16
CA PRO A 58 -0.14 -19.11 -18.11
C PRO A 58 -0.57 -18.33 -19.36
N LYS A 59 0.38 -17.60 -19.95
CA LYS A 59 0.16 -16.93 -21.24
C LYS A 59 0.14 -17.97 -22.37
N THR A 60 -0.83 -17.85 -23.28
CA THR A 60 -0.98 -18.77 -24.42
C THR A 60 -0.19 -18.31 -25.65
N GLY A 61 0.31 -17.08 -25.66
CA GLY A 61 1.00 -16.46 -26.80
C GLY A 61 0.07 -15.73 -27.76
N ASP A 62 -1.25 -15.92 -27.62
CA ASP A 62 -2.28 -15.11 -28.28
C ASP A 62 -2.97 -14.20 -27.27
N ILE A 63 -2.84 -12.89 -27.47
CA ILE A 63 -3.37 -11.87 -26.56
C ILE A 63 -4.90 -11.93 -26.49
N ALA A 64 -5.56 -12.21 -27.62
CA ALA A 64 -7.02 -12.26 -27.66
C ALA A 64 -7.56 -13.43 -26.81
N THR A 65 -6.91 -14.59 -26.88
CA THR A 65 -7.25 -15.75 -26.05
C THR A 65 -6.97 -15.49 -24.57
N ASP A 66 -5.83 -14.89 -24.23
CA ASP A 66 -5.45 -14.60 -22.85
C ASP A 66 -6.42 -13.64 -22.14
N LEU A 67 -6.93 -12.63 -22.86
CA LEU A 67 -7.80 -11.59 -22.29
C LEU A 67 -9.29 -11.91 -22.41
N LYS A 68 -9.68 -12.93 -23.18
CA LYS A 68 -11.08 -13.28 -23.44
C LYS A 68 -11.93 -13.42 -22.17
N ASN A 69 -11.36 -14.00 -21.11
CA ASN A 69 -12.05 -14.22 -19.84
C ASN A 69 -12.15 -12.96 -18.97
N ALA A 70 -11.37 -11.92 -19.27
CA ALA A 70 -11.37 -10.64 -18.56
C ALA A 70 -12.18 -9.54 -19.29
N MET A 71 -12.70 -9.83 -20.48
CA MET A 71 -13.45 -8.89 -21.31
C MET A 71 -14.95 -9.18 -21.25
N GLN A 72 -15.77 -8.12 -21.27
CA GLN A 72 -17.21 -8.24 -21.46
C GLN A 72 -17.57 -8.16 -22.95
N LYS A 73 -18.57 -8.94 -23.35
CA LYS A 73 -19.10 -8.89 -24.71
C LYS A 73 -20.22 -7.84 -24.78
N VAL A 74 -19.96 -6.72 -25.45
CA VAL A 74 -20.94 -5.67 -25.71
C VAL A 74 -21.33 -5.72 -27.19
N GLY A 75 -22.48 -6.33 -27.50
CA GLY A 75 -22.92 -6.60 -28.87
C GLY A 75 -21.99 -7.58 -29.60
N TYR A 76 -21.33 -7.12 -30.66
CA TYR A 76 -20.36 -7.92 -31.45
C TYR A 76 -18.90 -7.69 -31.05
N LYS A 77 -18.64 -6.78 -30.09
CA LYS A 77 -17.29 -6.39 -29.68
C LYS A 77 -16.99 -6.86 -28.26
N PHE A 78 -15.73 -7.17 -28.00
CA PHE A 78 -15.22 -7.40 -26.65
C PHE A 78 -14.59 -6.11 -26.13
N CYS A 79 -14.95 -5.70 -24.92
CA CYS A 79 -14.46 -4.49 -24.25
C CYS A 79 -14.02 -4.83 -22.82
N PHE A 80 -13.11 -4.04 -22.27
CA PHE A 80 -12.91 -3.99 -20.82
C PHE A 80 -13.97 -3.07 -20.22
N ASP A 81 -14.40 -3.37 -19.00
CA ASP A 81 -15.29 -2.51 -18.21
C ASP A 81 -14.66 -1.14 -17.90
#